data_AF-A0A0F9U6B0-F1
#
_entry.id   AF-A0A0F9U6B0-F1
#
_cell.length_a   1.000
_cell.length_b   1.000
_cell.length_c   1.000
_cell.angle_alpha   90.00
_cell.angle_beta   90.00
_cell.angle_gamma   90.00
#
_symmetry.space_group_name_H-M   'P 1'
#
loop_
_entity.id
_entity.type
_entity.pdbx_description
1 polymer ?
#
loop_
_entity_poly.entity_id
_entity_poly.type
_entity_poly.pdbx_seq_one_letter_code
_entity_poly.pdbx_strand_id
1 'polypeptide(L)'
;MTHSATYDRKAIMTAAWEIVRKANVALYGFRVIMRRALKAAWANAKHERAMEARQAKQEQASPAVARIQGAIDALEGKERWAQADYARIGVLRAALRAAQQPDQDASARSRHR
;
A
#
# COMPACT_ATOMS: atom_id res chain seq x y z
N MET A 1 -3.01 21.85 13.43
CA MET A 1 -2.92 20.65 14.28
C MET A 1 -2.75 19.45 13.38
N THR A 2 -1.60 18.77 13.46
CA THR A 2 -1.29 17.59 12.65
C THR A 2 -2.19 16.44 13.07
N HIS A 3 -3.17 16.07 12.25
CA HIS A 3 -3.94 14.84 12.46
C HIS A 3 -2.98 13.65 12.33
N SER A 4 -2.38 13.19 13.43
CA SER A 4 -1.80 11.85 13.45
C SER A 4 -2.95 10.93 13.13
N ALA A 5 -2.95 10.29 11.96
CA ALA A 5 -4.03 9.41 11.54
C ALA A 5 -4.14 8.28 12.58
N THR A 6 -5.07 8.44 13.52
CA THR A 6 -5.15 7.66 14.75
C THR A 6 -5.45 6.23 14.37
N TYR A 7 -4.57 5.28 14.72
CA TYR A 7 -4.91 3.87 14.58
C TYR A 7 -6.07 3.57 15.53
N ASP A 8 -7.14 2.96 15.03
CA ASP A 8 -8.28 2.60 15.88
C ASP A 8 -7.89 1.42 16.79
N ARG A 9 -7.58 1.76 18.05
CA ARG A 9 -7.22 0.79 19.08
C ARG A 9 -8.35 -0.23 19.31
N LYS A 10 -9.62 0.18 19.17
CA LYS A 10 -10.76 -0.72 19.33
C LYS A 10 -10.76 -1.75 18.21
N ALA A 11 -10.58 -1.34 16.96
CA ALA A 11 -10.48 -2.26 15.81
C ALA A 11 -9.34 -3.27 15.99
N ILE A 12 -8.15 -2.82 16.40
CA ILE A 12 -6.99 -3.70 16.65
C ILE A 12 -7.29 -4.72 17.75
N MET A 13 -7.91 -4.28 18.85
CA MET A 13 -8.29 -5.17 19.95
C MET A 13 -9.36 -6.19 19.52
N THR A 14 -10.36 -5.77 18.75
CA THR A 14 -11.39 -6.67 18.21
C THR A 14 -10.78 -7.71 17.29
N ALA A 15 -9.91 -7.31 16.36
CA ALA A 15 -9.22 -8.23 15.45
C ALA A 15 -8.33 -9.22 16.21
N ALA A 16 -7.62 -8.77 17.24
CA ALA A 16 -6.84 -9.66 18.11
C ALA A 16 -7.74 -10.66 18.86
N TRP A 17 -8.90 -10.23 19.36
CA TRP A 17 -9.85 -11.11 20.02
C TRP A 17 -10.45 -12.17 19.09
N GLU A 18 -10.73 -11.83 17.83
CA GLU A 18 -11.17 -12.80 16.82
C GLU A 18 -10.11 -13.88 16.57
N ILE A 19 -8.83 -13.50 16.53
CA ILE A 19 -7.71 -14.46 16.40
C ILE A 19 -7.64 -15.37 17.62
N VAL A 20 -7.78 -14.81 18.84
CA VAL A 20 -7.76 -15.58 20.09
C VAL A 20 -8.93 -16.56 20.15
N ARG A 21 -10.14 -16.16 19.74
CA ARG A 21 -11.35 -17.01 19.76
C ARG A 21 -11.20 -18.25 18.87
N LYS A 22 -10.47 -18.11 17.75
CA LYS A 22 -10.18 -19.21 16.81
C LYS A 22 -8.98 -20.07 17.24
N ALA A 23 -8.20 -19.63 18.21
CA ALA A 23 -7.00 -20.31 18.66
C ALA A 23 -7.29 -21.30 19.79
N ASN A 24 -6.50 -22.37 19.86
CA ASN A 24 -6.59 -23.32 20.96
C ASN A 24 -5.88 -22.77 22.21
N VAL A 25 -6.62 -21.98 22.99
CA VAL A 25 -6.13 -21.31 24.20
C VAL A 25 -5.67 -22.29 25.28
N ALA A 26 -6.30 -23.47 25.35
CA ALA A 26 -5.95 -24.51 26.33
C ALA A 26 -4.56 -25.11 26.08
N LEU A 27 -4.11 -25.18 24.82
CA LEU A 27 -2.84 -25.80 24.45
C LEU A 27 -1.63 -24.87 24.66
N TYR A 28 -1.78 -23.57 24.41
CA TYR A 28 -0.64 -22.62 24.38
C TYR A 28 -0.71 -21.50 25.42
N GLY A 29 -1.82 -21.42 26.16
CA GLY A 29 -2.05 -20.40 27.18
C GLY A 29 -2.47 -19.04 26.61
N PHE A 30 -3.44 -18.42 27.29
CA PHE A 30 -4.08 -17.17 26.85
C PHE A 30 -3.09 -16.03 26.63
N ARG A 31 -2.14 -15.81 27.55
CA ARG A 31 -1.18 -14.69 27.45
C ARG A 31 -0.32 -14.77 26.19
N VAL A 32 0.10 -15.98 25.79
CA VAL A 32 0.95 -16.19 24.62
C VAL A 32 0.16 -15.92 23.34
N ILE A 33 -1.05 -16.47 23.25
CA ILE A 33 -1.91 -16.29 22.07
C ILE A 33 -2.35 -14.83 21.95
N MET A 34 -2.77 -14.18 23.04
CA MET A 34 -3.20 -12.78 23.01
C MET A 34 -2.06 -11.85 22.57
N ARG A 35 -0.83 -12.08 23.05
CA ARG A 35 0.34 -11.29 22.61
C ARG A 35 0.63 -11.48 21.13
N ARG A 36 0.51 -12.70 20.60
CA ARG A 36 0.71 -12.99 19.17
C ARG A 36 -0.39 -12.37 18.31
N ALA A 37 -1.64 -12.49 18.77
CA ALA A 37 -2.81 -11.93 18.11
C ALA A 37 -2.74 -10.40 18.02
N LEU A 38 -2.32 -9.71 19.10
CA LEU A 38 -2.12 -8.27 19.08
C LEU A 38 -1.03 -7.83 18.10
N LYS A 39 0.09 -8.56 18.04
CA LYS A 39 1.15 -8.30 17.06
C LYS A 39 0.65 -8.48 15.62
N ALA A 40 -0.11 -9.54 15.35
CA ALA A 40 -0.68 -9.80 14.04
C ALA A 40 -1.71 -8.74 13.63
N ALA A 41 -2.63 -8.40 14.54
CA ALA A 41 -3.63 -7.36 14.31
C ALA A 41 -3.00 -5.98 14.04
N TRP A 42 -1.92 -5.64 14.77
CA TRP A 42 -1.16 -4.41 14.51
C TRP A 42 -0.48 -4.42 13.15
N ALA A 43 0.16 -5.53 12.76
CA ALA A 43 0.79 -5.67 11.45
C ALA A 43 -0.23 -5.53 10.32
N ASN A 44 -1.41 -6.15 10.46
CA ASN A 44 -2.50 -6.04 9.50
C ASN A 44 -3.03 -4.61 9.40
N ALA A 45 -3.30 -3.93 10.54
CA ALA A 45 -3.76 -2.55 10.53
C ALA A 45 -2.74 -1.59 9.87
N LYS A 46 -1.44 -1.83 10.06
CA LYS A 46 -0.38 -1.08 9.36
C LYS A 46 -0.38 -1.39 7.86
N HIS A 47 -0.57 -2.65 7.47
CA HIS A 47 -0.63 -3.05 6.07
C HIS A 47 -1.84 -2.44 5.37
N GLU A 48 -3.03 -2.50 5.97
CA GLU A 48 -4.26 -1.91 5.41
C GLU A 48 -4.09 -0.40 5.21
N ARG A 49 -3.57 0.32 6.21
CA ARG A 49 -3.24 1.75 6.06
C ARG A 49 -2.25 2.02 4.92
N ALA A 50 -1.23 1.17 4.77
CA ALA A 50 -0.29 1.30 3.67
C ALA A 50 -0.95 1.04 2.30
N MET A 51 -1.92 0.13 2.24
CA MET A 51 -2.71 -0.16 1.04
C MET A 51 -3.69 0.98 0.74
N GLU A 52 -4.42 1.49 1.72
CA GLU A 52 -5.30 2.67 1.58
C GLU A 52 -4.51 3.89 1.09
N ALA A 53 -3.32 4.14 1.65
CA ALA A 53 -2.46 5.23 1.19
C ALA A 53 -1.94 5.01 -0.24
N ARG A 54 -1.71 3.76 -0.66
CA ARG A 54 -1.37 3.43 -2.06
C ARG A 54 -2.58 3.60 -2.97
N GLN A 55 -3.76 3.18 -2.52
CA GLN A 55 -5.01 3.22 -3.28
C GLN A 55 -5.49 4.66 -3.46
N ALA A 56 -5.45 5.50 -2.43
CA ALA A 56 -5.72 6.93 -2.54
C ALA A 56 -4.74 7.64 -3.49
N LYS A 57 -3.47 7.23 -3.52
CA LYS A 57 -2.50 7.73 -4.51
C LYS A 57 -2.80 7.24 -5.93
N GLN A 58 -3.35 6.04 -6.09
CA GLN A 58 -3.77 5.49 -7.38
C GLN A 58 -5.07 6.14 -7.88
N GLU A 59 -6.03 6.43 -7.00
CA GLU A 59 -7.29 7.13 -7.33
C GLU A 59 -7.05 8.60 -7.70
N GLN A 60 -6.08 9.25 -7.07
CA GLN A 60 -5.64 10.60 -7.43
C GLN A 60 -4.75 10.62 -8.68
N ALA A 61 -4.22 9.47 -9.10
CA ALA A 61 -3.40 9.39 -10.28
C ALA A 61 -4.27 9.44 -11.54
N SER A 62 -3.85 10.23 -12.52
CA SER A 62 -4.48 10.27 -13.85
C SER A 62 -4.65 8.85 -14.43
N PRO A 63 -5.73 8.55 -15.17
CA PRO A 63 -5.94 7.26 -15.83
C PRO A 63 -4.78 6.83 -16.74
N ALA A 64 -3.94 7.78 -17.19
CA ALA A 64 -2.72 7.49 -17.92
C ALA A 64 -1.61 6.88 -17.02
N VAL A 65 -1.43 7.42 -15.81
CA VAL A 65 -0.45 6.95 -14.82
C VAL A 65 -0.79 5.53 -14.35
N ALA A 66 -2.07 5.27 -14.07
CA ALA A 66 -2.54 3.93 -13.68
C ALA A 66 -2.26 2.87 -14.76
N ARG A 67 -2.49 3.19 -16.04
CA ARG A 67 -2.20 2.31 -17.17
C ARG A 67 -0.71 2.02 -17.32
N ILE A 68 0.15 3.04 -17.16
CA ILE A 68 1.61 2.87 -17.25
C ILE A 68 2.12 2.01 -16.08
N GLN A 69 1.63 2.24 -14.87
CA GLN A 69 2.01 1.43 -13.71
C GLN A 69 1.58 -0.03 -13.86
N GLY A 70 0.36 -0.31 -14.32
CA GLY A 70 -0.08 -1.68 -14.60
C GLY A 70 0.78 -2.40 -15.65
N ALA A 71 1.27 -1.67 -16.65
CA ALA A 71 2.19 -2.22 -17.66
C ALA A 71 3.59 -2.51 -17.09
N ILE A 72 4.04 -1.71 -16.12
CA ILE A 72 5.28 -1.96 -15.37
C ILE A 72 5.12 -3.21 -14.50
N ASP A 73 4.05 -3.30 -13.73
CA ASP A 73 3.78 -4.43 -12.83
C ASP A 73 3.66 -5.75 -13.61
N ALA A 74 3.03 -5.73 -14.79
CA ALA A 74 2.93 -6.90 -15.67
C ALA A 74 4.29 -7.36 -16.23
N LEU A 75 5.24 -6.44 -16.44
CA LEU A 75 6.60 -6.76 -16.84
C LEU A 75 7.42 -7.30 -15.64
N GLU A 76 7.27 -6.66 -14.48
CA GLU A 76 7.98 -7.05 -13.26
C GLU A 76 7.51 -8.40 -12.71
N GLY A 77 6.27 -8.79 -12.98
CA GLY A 77 5.73 -10.12 -12.63
C GLY A 77 6.20 -11.28 -13.54
N LYS A 78 6.95 -11.03 -14.61
CA LYS A 78 7.48 -12.11 -15.47
C LYS A 78 8.64 -12.83 -14.78
N GLU A 79 8.63 -14.17 -14.80
CA GLU A 79 9.73 -15.00 -14.26
C GLU A 79 11.06 -14.81 -14.99
N ARG A 80 11.04 -14.53 -16.29
CA ARG A 80 12.24 -14.28 -17.10
C ARG A 80 12.00 -13.12 -18.04
N TRP A 81 12.95 -12.21 -18.09
CA TRP A 81 12.89 -11.03 -18.95
C TRP A 81 13.66 -11.27 -20.22
N ALA A 82 13.03 -10.95 -21.36
CA ALA A 82 13.72 -10.89 -22.64
C ALA A 82 14.42 -9.54 -22.80
N GLN A 83 15.35 -9.44 -23.76
CA GLN A 83 16.04 -8.17 -24.06
C GLN A 83 15.05 -7.02 -24.36
N ALA A 84 13.93 -7.33 -25.03
CA ALA A 84 12.87 -6.39 -25.30
C ALA A 84 12.16 -5.88 -24.02
N ASP A 85 12.08 -6.71 -22.97
CA ASP A 85 11.47 -6.34 -21.69
C ASP A 85 12.32 -5.28 -20.96
N TYR A 86 13.66 -5.42 -21.01
CA TYR A 86 14.59 -4.43 -20.45
C TYR A 86 14.52 -3.07 -21.16
N ALA A 87 14.35 -3.05 -22.48
CA ALA A 87 14.14 -1.81 -23.21
C ALA A 87 12.77 -1.19 -22.86
N ARG A 88 11.73 -2.03 -22.78
CA ARG A 88 10.36 -1.62 -22.52
C ARG A 88 10.17 -1.05 -21.11
N ILE A 89 10.79 -1.63 -20.08
CA ILE A 89 10.71 -1.11 -18.71
C ILE A 89 11.34 0.29 -18.60
N GLY A 90 12.42 0.56 -19.34
CA GLY A 90 13.05 1.88 -19.40
C GLY A 90 12.11 2.94 -19.97
N VAL A 91 11.44 2.63 -21.08
CA VAL A 91 10.44 3.50 -21.72
C VAL A 91 9.25 3.75 -20.80
N LEU A 92 8.71 2.71 -20.17
CA LEU A 92 7.56 2.84 -19.27
C LEU A 92 7.89 3.70 -18.03
N ARG A 93 9.09 3.54 -17.45
CA ARG A 93 9.55 4.39 -16.34
C ARG A 93 9.76 5.85 -16.75
N ALA A 94 10.21 6.11 -17.98
CA ALA A 94 10.31 7.47 -18.51
C ALA A 94 8.94 8.09 -18.76
N ALA A 95 8.01 7.34 -19.35
CA ALA A 95 6.63 7.76 -19.55
C ALA A 95 5.90 8.04 -18.22
N LEU A 96 6.17 7.25 -17.18
CA LEU A 96 5.63 7.46 -15.84
C LEU A 96 6.08 8.81 -15.25
N ARG A 97 7.38 9.13 -15.35
CA ARG A 97 7.91 10.43 -14.90
C ARG A 97 7.27 11.58 -15.66
N ALA A 98 7.20 11.47 -16.99
CA ALA A 98 6.61 12.49 -17.85
C ALA A 98 5.11 12.70 -17.57
N ALA A 99 4.37 11.65 -17.23
CA ALA A 99 2.95 11.74 -16.88
C ALA A 99 2.69 12.35 -15.48
N GLN A 100 3.67 12.27 -14.57
CA GLN A 100 3.59 12.86 -13.22
C GLN A 100 4.05 14.33 -13.18
N GLN A 101 4.88 14.76 -14.15
CA GLN A 101 5.38 16.13 -14.25
C GLN A 101 4.31 17.22 -14.52
N PRO A 102 3.32 17.05 -15.42
CA PRO A 102 2.33 18.09 -15.70
C PRO A 102 1.44 18.42 -14.49
N ASP A 103 1.20 17.45 -13.60
CA ASP A 103 0.46 17.68 -12.35
C ASP A 103 1.28 18.49 -11.32
N GLN A 104 2.62 18.38 -11.33
CA GLN A 104 3.47 19.19 -10.45
C GLN A 104 3.57 20.66 -10.92
N ASP A 105 3.66 20.90 -12.22
CA ASP A 105 3.72 22.26 -12.77
C ASP A 105 2.38 23.02 -12.59
N ALA A 106 1.25 22.33 -12.70
CA ALA A 106 -0.06 22.90 -12.41
C ALA A 106 -0.25 23.21 -10.90
N SER A 107 0.20 22.30 -10.02
CA SER A 107 0.11 22.47 -8.57
C SER A 107 1.12 23.49 -8.00
N ALA A 108 2.23 23.73 -8.69
CA ALA A 108 3.21 24.78 -8.36
C ALA A 108 2.70 26.17 -8.76
N ARG A 109 2.06 26.31 -9.93
CA ARG A 109 1.50 27.59 -10.40
C ARG A 109 0.30 28.08 -9.57
N SER A 110 -0.47 27.18 -8.96
CA SER A 110 -1.60 27.55 -8.09
C SER A 110 -1.19 28.02 -6.69
N ARG A 111 0.03 27.73 -6.23
CA ARG A 111 0.55 28.14 -4.92
C ARG A 111 1.28 29.49 -4.93
N HIS A 112 1.29 30.17 -6.08
CA HIS A 112 1.92 31.48 -6.28
C HIS A 112 0.92 32.55 -6.75
N ARG A 113 -0.38 32.32 -6.58
CA ARG A 113 -1.43 33.33 -6.76
C ARG A 113 -2.10 33.64 -5.44
#